data_AF-A0A034W8B1-F1
#
_entry.id   AF-A0A034W8B1-F1
#
_cell.length_a   1.000
_cell.length_b   1.000
_cell.length_c   1.000
_cell.angle_alpha   90.00
_cell.angle_beta   90.00
_cell.angle_gamma   90.00
#
_symmetry.space_group_name_H-M   'P 1'
#
loop_
_entity.id
_entity.type
_entity.pdbx_description
1 polymer ?
#
loop_
_entity_poly.entity_id
_entity_poly.type
_entity_poly.pdbx_seq_one_letter_code
_entity_poly.pdbx_strand_id
1 'polypeptide(L)'
;MLQHHFWVALLRKSSSFRPAGNIFTIKFLIVVMLLNANQRMLINLCILFVGIFSDMAFSGGYWPSLLHLTPSYAGLLSGIANAFSTIDGFISPIIISAIAVQGTKSEWNYVMFTLIIAYLLAAMVFGALGSSETRSWNNMRADEDA
;
A
#
# COMPACT_ATOMS: atom_id res chain seq x y z
N MET A 1 -15.68 -29.00 -5.98
CA MET A 1 -14.34 -29.07 -6.64
C MET A 1 -14.14 -27.97 -7.69
N LEU A 2 -15.07 -27.77 -8.65
CA LEU A 2 -14.98 -26.72 -9.69
C LEU A 2 -14.91 -25.27 -9.17
N GLN A 3 -15.60 -24.93 -8.07
CA GLN A 3 -15.52 -23.58 -7.51
C GLN A 3 -14.14 -23.25 -6.93
N HIS A 4 -13.48 -24.20 -6.27
CA HIS A 4 -12.15 -23.99 -5.69
C HIS A 4 -11.10 -23.65 -6.76
N HIS A 5 -11.14 -24.31 -7.93
CA HIS A 5 -10.23 -24.01 -9.04
C HIS A 5 -10.53 -22.67 -9.72
N PHE A 6 -11.80 -22.26 -9.79
CA PHE A 6 -12.18 -20.94 -10.30
C PHE A 6 -11.67 -19.82 -9.39
N TRP A 7 -11.85 -19.95 -8.07
CA TRP A 7 -11.35 -18.99 -7.08
C TRP A 7 -9.82 -18.92 -7.06
N VAL A 8 -9.12 -20.06 -7.15
CA VAL A 8 -7.65 -20.09 -7.21
C VAL A 8 -7.13 -19.51 -8.54
N ALA A 9 -7.80 -19.76 -9.67
CA ALA A 9 -7.44 -19.15 -10.96
C ALA A 9 -7.71 -17.63 -10.99
N LEU A 10 -8.80 -17.17 -10.37
CA LEU A 10 -9.11 -15.75 -10.18
C LEU A 10 -8.07 -15.08 -9.26
N LEU A 11 -7.64 -15.76 -8.19
CA LEU A 11 -6.61 -15.28 -7.26
C LEU A 11 -5.21 -15.25 -7.89
N ARG A 12 -4.90 -16.21 -8.77
CA ARG A 12 -3.65 -16.25 -9.55
C ARG A 12 -3.62 -15.15 -10.62
N LYS A 13 -4.73 -14.92 -11.32
CA LYS A 13 -4.90 -13.80 -12.26
C LYS A 13 -4.94 -12.43 -11.55
N SER A 14 -5.43 -12.41 -10.31
CA SER A 14 -5.37 -11.26 -9.39
C SER A 14 -3.96 -11.01 -8.82
N SER A 15 -3.04 -12.00 -8.81
CA SER A 15 -1.64 -11.76 -8.40
C SER A 15 -0.93 -10.73 -9.30
N SER A 16 -1.27 -10.67 -10.60
CA SER A 16 -0.83 -9.61 -11.51
C SER A 16 -1.58 -8.27 -11.35
N PHE A 17 -2.69 -8.24 -10.59
CA PHE A 17 -3.52 -7.05 -10.35
C PHE A 17 -3.12 -6.29 -9.06
N ARG A 18 -2.25 -6.86 -8.23
CA ARG A 18 -1.86 -6.30 -6.92
C ARG A 18 -0.94 -5.07 -6.97
N PRO A 19 -0.08 -4.83 -8.00
CA PRO A 19 0.58 -3.53 -8.12
C PRO A 19 -0.32 -2.42 -8.70
N ALA A 20 -1.54 -2.73 -9.15
CA ALA A 20 -2.38 -1.78 -9.88
C ALA A 20 -2.81 -0.57 -9.01
N GLY A 21 -3.11 -0.79 -7.73
CA GLY A 21 -3.53 0.29 -6.81
C GLY A 21 -2.44 1.38 -6.65
N ASN A 22 -1.20 0.96 -6.41
CA ASN A 22 -0.07 1.89 -6.23
C ASN A 22 0.29 2.63 -7.53
N ILE A 23 0.09 2.01 -8.70
CA ILE A 23 0.36 2.66 -9.99
C ILE A 23 -0.62 3.82 -10.24
N PHE A 24 -1.89 3.67 -9.85
CA PHE A 24 -2.84 4.79 -9.94
C PHE A 24 -2.44 5.93 -8.99
N THR A 25 -2.09 5.61 -7.74
CA THR A 25 -1.63 6.59 -6.75
C THR A 25 -0.42 7.40 -7.25
N ILE A 26 0.59 6.73 -7.83
CA ILE A 26 1.78 7.39 -8.38
C ILE A 26 1.42 8.35 -9.53
N LYS A 27 0.51 7.96 -10.43
CA LYS A 27 0.06 8.83 -11.53
C LYS A 27 -0.62 10.10 -11.02
N PHE A 28 -1.47 9.99 -10.00
CA PHE A 28 -2.12 11.17 -9.41
C PHE A 28 -1.13 12.10 -8.70
N LEU A 29 -0.11 11.56 -8.03
CA LEU A 29 0.96 12.37 -7.43
C LEU A 29 1.77 13.12 -8.49
N ILE A 30 2.11 12.48 -9.62
CA ILE A 30 2.79 13.14 -10.74
C ILE A 30 1.92 14.26 -11.33
N VAL A 31 0.61 14.03 -11.48
CA VAL A 31 -0.32 15.07 -11.94
C VAL A 31 -0.29 16.27 -10.98
N VAL A 32 -0.36 16.06 -9.66
CA VAL A 32 -0.29 17.15 -8.67
C VAL A 32 0.97 18.01 -8.83
N MET A 33 2.13 17.41 -9.11
CA MET A 33 3.39 18.15 -9.31
C MET A 33 3.37 19.07 -10.55
N LEU A 34 2.62 18.68 -11.59
CA LEU A 34 2.48 19.43 -12.84
C LEU A 34 1.46 20.57 -12.73
N LEU A 35 0.49 20.47 -11.80
CA LEU A 35 -0.56 21.47 -11.65
C LEU A 35 -0.03 22.79 -11.07
N ASN A 36 -0.71 23.88 -11.43
CA ASN A 36 -0.38 25.22 -10.93
C ASN A 36 -1.33 25.66 -9.82
N ALA A 37 -0.88 26.62 -9.01
CA ALA A 37 -1.62 27.10 -7.83
C ALA A 37 -3.00 27.73 -8.15
N ASN A 38 -3.28 28.02 -9.42
CA ASN A 38 -4.59 28.50 -9.89
C ASN A 38 -5.63 27.36 -9.95
N GLN A 39 -5.20 26.10 -10.08
CA GLN A 39 -6.06 24.92 -10.22
C GLN A 39 -6.31 24.22 -8.88
N ARG A 40 -6.61 24.99 -7.82
CA ARG A 40 -6.74 24.48 -6.44
C ARG A 40 -7.76 23.36 -6.31
N MET A 41 -8.89 23.47 -7.00
CA MET A 41 -9.93 22.43 -6.99
C MET A 41 -9.42 21.11 -7.54
N LEU A 42 -8.64 21.14 -8.64
CA LEU A 42 -8.10 19.93 -9.24
C LEU A 42 -7.03 19.29 -8.35
N ILE A 43 -6.17 20.10 -7.71
CA ILE A 43 -5.17 19.63 -6.75
C ILE A 43 -5.85 18.87 -5.59
N ASN A 44 -6.88 19.46 -4.99
CA ASN A 44 -7.60 18.83 -3.88
C ASN A 44 -8.28 17.52 -4.31
N LEU A 45 -8.88 17.48 -5.50
CA LEU A 45 -9.49 16.26 -6.05
C LEU A 45 -8.43 15.17 -6.27
N CYS A 46 -7.26 15.51 -6.82
CA CYS A 46 -6.18 14.54 -7.02
C CYS A 46 -5.66 13.98 -5.68
N ILE A 47 -5.51 14.82 -4.64
CA ILE A 47 -5.12 14.37 -3.30
C ILE A 47 -6.19 13.46 -2.69
N LEU A 48 -7.47 13.79 -2.87
CA LEU A 48 -8.58 12.93 -2.44
C LEU A 48 -8.50 11.55 -3.10
N PHE A 49 -8.30 11.51 -4.42
CA PHE A 49 -8.15 10.25 -5.15
C PHE A 49 -6.94 9.45 -4.67
N VAL A 50 -5.81 10.09 -4.40
CA VAL A 50 -4.63 9.44 -3.79
C VAL A 50 -5.01 8.75 -2.47
N GLY A 51 -5.78 9.41 -1.61
CA GLY A 51 -6.28 8.83 -0.36
C GLY A 51 -7.15 7.59 -0.60
N ILE A 52 -8.15 7.71 -1.48
CA ILE A 52 -9.10 6.62 -1.79
C ILE A 52 -8.37 5.40 -2.38
N PHE A 53 -7.47 5.60 -3.34
CA PHE A 53 -6.75 4.48 -3.97
C PHE A 53 -5.77 3.81 -3.01
N SER A 54 -5.14 4.58 -2.11
CA SER A 54 -4.26 4.04 -1.08
C SER A 54 -5.02 3.19 -0.05
N ASP A 55 -6.17 3.68 0.41
CA ASP A 55 -7.03 2.93 1.34
C ASP A 55 -7.61 1.67 0.71
N MET A 56 -8.00 1.73 -0.57
CA MET A 56 -8.48 0.56 -1.30
C MET A 56 -7.41 -0.53 -1.45
N ALA A 57 -6.13 -0.14 -1.58
CA ALA A 57 -5.02 -1.09 -1.61
C ALA A 57 -4.80 -1.77 -0.24
N PHE A 58 -4.95 -1.03 0.85
CA PHE A 58 -4.84 -1.57 2.21
C PHE A 58 -6.03 -2.48 2.57
N SER A 59 -7.25 -1.99 2.45
CA SER A 59 -8.46 -2.72 2.82
C SER A 59 -8.76 -3.89 1.88
N GLY A 60 -8.55 -3.72 0.56
CA GLY A 60 -8.84 -4.75 -0.44
C GLY A 60 -7.70 -5.74 -0.68
N GLY A 61 -6.44 -5.32 -0.46
CA GLY A 61 -5.26 -6.14 -0.76
C GLY A 61 -4.66 -6.79 0.48
N TYR A 62 -4.28 -5.97 1.46
CA TYR A 62 -3.52 -6.42 2.63
C TYR A 62 -4.35 -7.26 3.59
N TRP A 63 -5.50 -6.76 4.04
CA TRP A 63 -6.29 -7.43 5.08
C TRP A 63 -6.81 -8.82 4.68
N PRO A 64 -7.42 -9.00 3.48
CA PRO A 64 -7.92 -10.31 3.08
C PRO A 64 -6.79 -11.30 2.77
N SER A 65 -5.66 -10.82 2.23
CA SER A 65 -4.50 -11.67 1.94
C SER A 65 -3.85 -12.17 3.22
N LEU A 66 -3.75 -11.33 4.25
CA LEU A 66 -3.21 -11.68 5.56
C LEU A 66 -4.02 -12.80 6.23
N LEU A 67 -5.35 -12.67 6.22
CA LEU A 67 -6.26 -13.65 6.80
C LEU A 67 -6.24 -14.98 6.03
N HIS A 68 -6.00 -14.95 4.71
CA HIS A 68 -5.90 -16.16 3.92
C HIS A 68 -4.56 -16.89 4.09
N LEU A 69 -3.45 -16.15 4.18
CA LEU A 69 -2.11 -16.72 4.25
C LEU A 69 -1.74 -17.20 5.65
N THR A 70 -2.14 -16.46 6.68
CA THR A 70 -1.73 -16.72 8.06
C THR A 70 -2.86 -16.39 9.06
N PRO A 71 -4.00 -17.13 9.06
CA PRO A 71 -5.12 -16.89 9.98
C PRO A 71 -4.71 -16.93 11.46
N SER A 72 -3.87 -17.88 11.86
CA SER A 72 -3.45 -18.04 13.27
C SER A 72 -2.52 -16.93 13.76
N TYR A 73 -1.79 -16.28 12.85
CA TYR A 73 -0.84 -15.20 13.17
C TYR A 73 -1.27 -13.82 12.69
N ALA A 74 -2.50 -13.69 12.16
CA ALA A 74 -2.98 -12.45 11.56
C ALA A 74 -2.94 -11.26 12.53
N GLY A 75 -3.31 -11.50 13.80
CA GLY A 75 -3.26 -10.46 14.83
C GLY A 75 -1.83 -9.96 15.13
N LEU A 76 -0.87 -10.88 15.27
CA LEU A 76 0.53 -10.55 15.53
C LEU A 76 1.16 -9.79 14.35
N LEU A 77 0.98 -10.31 13.13
CA LEU A 77 1.56 -9.69 11.94
C LEU A 77 0.93 -8.33 11.64
N SER A 78 -0.38 -8.17 11.89
CA SER A 78 -1.06 -6.87 11.85
C SER A 78 -0.52 -5.89 12.90
N GLY A 79 -0.28 -6.34 14.13
CA GLY A 79 0.30 -5.51 15.19
C GLY A 79 1.69 -4.99 14.81
N ILE A 80 2.55 -5.86 14.27
CA ILE A 80 3.89 -5.48 13.78
C ILE A 80 3.77 -4.46 12.64
N ALA A 81 2.90 -4.70 11.66
CA ALA A 81 2.68 -3.76 10.56
C ALA A 81 2.20 -2.39 11.05
N ASN A 82 1.30 -2.35 12.04
CA ASN A 82 0.83 -1.10 12.64
C ASN A 82 1.93 -0.37 13.43
N ALA A 83 2.83 -1.10 14.08
CA ALA A 83 3.98 -0.48 14.75
C ALA A 83 4.90 0.23 13.75
N PHE A 84 5.22 -0.41 12.62
CA PHE A 84 6.00 0.23 11.55
C PHE A 84 5.25 1.42 10.93
N SER A 85 3.94 1.30 10.70
CA SER A 85 3.11 2.40 10.20
C SER A 85 3.12 3.60 11.15
N THR A 86 3.08 3.37 12.46
CA THR A 86 3.12 4.43 13.48
C THR A 86 4.49 5.13 13.49
N ILE A 87 5.58 4.37 13.37
CA ILE A 87 6.93 4.93 13.28
C ILE A 87 7.07 5.80 12.03
N ASP A 88 6.60 5.31 10.87
CA ASP A 88 6.62 6.08 9.62
C ASP A 88 5.79 7.37 9.74
N GLY A 89 4.61 7.28 10.36
CA GLY A 89 3.75 8.43 10.65
C GLY A 89 4.40 9.48 11.55
N PHE A 90 5.30 9.08 12.44
CA PHE A 90 6.09 10.00 13.27
C PHE A 90 7.25 10.64 12.49
N ILE A 91 7.91 9.88 11.62
CA ILE A 91 9.06 10.34 10.84
C ILE A 91 8.62 11.31 9.72
N SER A 92 7.45 11.07 9.11
CA SER A 92 6.96 11.81 7.94
C SER A 92 6.89 13.33 8.16
N PRO A 93 6.27 13.86 9.24
CA PRO A 93 6.25 15.31 9.51
C PRO A 93 7.64 15.92 9.71
N ILE A 94 8.58 15.17 10.29
CA ILE A 94 9.96 15.63 10.52
C ILE A 94 10.64 15.86 9.16
N ILE A 95 10.53 14.89 8.25
CA ILE A 95 11.08 15.00 6.90
C ILE A 95 10.42 16.16 6.14
N ILE A 96 9.09 16.26 6.17
CA ILE A 96 8.36 17.33 5.48
C ILE A 96 8.77 18.70 6.02
N SER A 97 8.90 18.86 7.33
CA SER A 97 9.32 20.12 7.95
C SER A 97 10.73 20.55 7.56
N ALA A 98 11.63 19.59 7.29
CA ALA A 98 12.99 19.87 6.85
C ALA A 98 13.07 20.25 5.36
N ILE A 99 12.14 19.77 4.53
CA ILE A 99 12.11 20.04 3.08
C ILE A 99 11.29 21.29 2.75
N ALA A 100 10.10 21.44 3.35
CA ALA A 100 9.14 22.48 3.04
C ALA A 100 9.22 23.66 4.03
N VAL A 101 10.40 24.28 4.12
CA VAL A 101 10.68 25.37 5.07
C VAL A 101 9.97 26.66 4.68
N GLN A 102 9.97 26.99 3.38
CA GLN A 102 9.40 28.23 2.84
C GLN A 102 8.00 28.01 2.25
N GLY A 103 7.57 26.75 2.11
CA GLY A 103 6.28 26.36 1.57
C GLY A 103 6.17 26.63 0.07
N THR A 104 7.30 26.73 -0.65
CA THR A 104 7.28 27.01 -2.09
C THR A 104 6.82 25.78 -2.88
N LYS A 105 6.28 26.00 -4.08
CA LYS A 105 5.88 24.90 -4.98
C LYS A 105 7.03 23.91 -5.24
N SER A 106 8.26 24.41 -5.38
CA SER A 106 9.43 23.57 -5.63
C SER A 106 9.73 22.65 -4.45
N GLU A 107 9.66 23.15 -3.21
CA GLU A 107 9.86 22.35 -2.01
C GLU A 107 8.79 21.25 -1.88
N TRP A 108 7.52 21.60 -2.10
CA TRP A 108 6.43 20.62 -2.10
C TRP A 108 6.56 19.58 -3.21
N ASN A 109 7.08 19.97 -4.38
CA ASN A 109 7.41 19.00 -5.43
C ASN A 109 8.48 18.00 -4.99
N TYR A 110 9.48 18.42 -4.21
CA TYR A 110 10.45 17.48 -3.61
C TYR A 110 9.78 16.54 -2.60
N VAL A 111 8.86 17.03 -1.77
CA VAL A 111 8.07 16.19 -0.84
C VAL A 111 7.23 15.16 -1.63
N MET A 112 6.57 15.57 -2.71
CA MET A 112 5.79 14.64 -3.53
C MET A 112 6.70 13.60 -4.23
N PHE A 113 7.92 14.00 -4.59
CA PHE A 113 8.90 13.10 -5.20
C PHE A 113 9.37 12.01 -4.22
N THR A 114 9.61 12.33 -2.95
CA THR A 114 9.97 11.32 -1.94
C THR A 114 8.84 10.32 -1.73
N LEU A 115 7.58 10.77 -1.75
CA LEU A 115 6.40 9.88 -1.70
C LEU A 115 6.36 8.93 -2.90
N ILE A 116 6.59 9.43 -4.13
CA ILE A 116 6.61 8.58 -5.34
C ILE A 116 7.68 7.48 -5.22
N ILE A 117 8.89 7.83 -4.76
CA ILE A 117 9.95 6.85 -4.54
C ILE A 117 9.54 5.80 -3.51
N ALA A 118 8.93 6.20 -2.39
CA ALA A 118 8.46 5.28 -1.37
C ALA A 118 7.42 4.29 -1.91
N TYR A 119 6.43 4.77 -2.69
CA TYR A 119 5.43 3.90 -3.32
C TYR A 119 6.05 2.94 -4.36
N LEU A 120 7.05 3.39 -5.12
CA LEU A 120 7.77 2.54 -6.07
C LEU A 120 8.60 1.46 -5.38
N LEU A 121 9.31 1.80 -4.30
CA LEU A 121 10.06 0.84 -3.50
C LEU A 121 9.13 -0.19 -2.87
N ALA A 122 8.01 0.24 -2.29
CA ALA A 122 7.00 -0.66 -1.74
C ALA A 122 6.45 -1.62 -2.80
N ALA A 123 6.14 -1.10 -4.00
CA ALA A 123 5.69 -1.93 -5.12
C ALA A 123 6.76 -2.93 -5.59
N MET A 124 8.04 -2.53 -5.61
CA MET A 124 9.16 -3.39 -5.98
C MET A 124 9.37 -4.51 -4.96
N VAL A 125 9.39 -4.18 -3.67
CA VAL A 125 9.56 -5.17 -2.58
C VAL A 125 8.41 -6.17 -2.60
N PHE A 126 7.16 -5.70 -2.74
CA PHE A 126 6.00 -6.57 -2.84
C PHE A 126 6.02 -7.42 -4.11
N GLY A 127 6.45 -6.84 -5.24
CA GLY A 127 6.58 -7.57 -6.50
C GLY A 127 7.68 -8.65 -6.48
N ALA A 128 8.77 -8.40 -5.76
CA ALA A 128 9.91 -9.32 -5.67
C ALA A 128 9.72 -10.43 -4.62
N LEU A 129 9.13 -10.10 -3.45
CA LEU A 129 9.02 -11.01 -2.31
C LEU A 129 7.61 -11.58 -2.11
N GLY A 130 6.61 -11.01 -2.78
CA GLY A 130 5.22 -11.43 -2.68
C GLY A 130 5.02 -12.83 -3.24
N SER A 131 4.75 -13.79 -2.36
CA SER A 131 4.37 -15.16 -2.72
C SER A 131 2.93 -15.41 -2.28
N SER A 132 2.14 -16.05 -3.14
CA SER A 132 0.73 -16.35 -2.91
C SER A 132 0.50 -17.74 -2.31
N GLU A 133 1.54 -18.45 -1.90
CA GLU A 133 1.42 -19.81 -1.35
C GLU A 133 1.37 -19.77 0.19
N THR A 134 0.41 -20.49 0.75
CA THR A 134 0.32 -20.74 2.18
C THR A 134 1.52 -21.58 2.61
N ARG A 135 2.26 -21.08 3.60
CA ARG A 135 3.50 -21.72 4.04
C ARG A 135 3.22 -22.72 5.17
N SER A 136 4.03 -23.77 5.26
CA SER A 136 3.80 -24.94 6.13
C SER A 136 3.73 -24.66 7.63
N TRP A 137 4.30 -23.55 8.11
CA TRP A 137 4.25 -23.12 9.52
C TRP A 137 2.88 -22.59 9.96
N ASN A 138 1.92 -22.46 9.05
CA ASN A 138 0.56 -22.02 9.37
C ASN A 138 -0.29 -23.11 10.07
N ASN A 139 0.25 -24.32 10.26
CA ASN A 139 -0.43 -25.44 10.92
C ASN A 139 -0.21 -25.44 12.44
N MET A 140 -0.65 -24.39 13.15
CA MET A 140 -0.81 -24.43 14.62
C MET A 140 -2.25 -24.75 15.06
N ARG A 141 -3.18 -24.88 14.11
CA ARG A 141 -4.59 -25.21 14.39
C ARG A 141 -4.91 -26.69 14.22
N ALA A 142 -3.97 -27.49 13.69
CA ALA A 142 -4.20 -28.93 13.48
C ALA A 142 -3.93 -29.76 14.75
N ASP A 143 -3.39 -29.10 15.77
CA ASP A 143 -2.81 -29.64 16.99
C ASP A 143 -3.65 -29.28 18.24
N GLU A 144 -4.60 -28.34 18.13
CA GLU A 144 -5.65 -28.12 19.15
C GLU A 144 -6.90 -29.00 18.92
N ASP A 145 -7.06 -29.55 17.71
CA ASP A 145 -8.19 -30.40 17.32
C ASP A 145 -7.82 -31.91 17.31
N ALA A 146 -6.66 -32.28 17.87
CA ALA A 146 -6.11 -33.65 17.91
C ALA A 146 -6.07 -34.25 19.32
#